data_AF-A0A916E602-F1
#
_entry.id   AF-A0A916E602-F1
#
_cell.length_a   1.000
_cell.length_b   1.000
_cell.length_c   1.000
_cell.angle_alpha   90.00
_cell.angle_beta   90.00
_cell.angle_gamma   90.00
#
_symmetry.space_group_name_H-M   'P 1'
#
loop_
_entity.id
_entity.type
_entity.pdbx_description
1 polymer ?
#
loop_
_entity_poly.entity_id
_entity_poly.type
_entity_poly.pdbx_seq_one_letter_code
_entity_poly.pdbx_strand_id
1 'polypeptide(L)'
;MLYLFVTAYENGISLVKSAVVGIKESGNFEDLLKEALSNELFLEDKLVKVDLQCNDSSAWHPVLNGLTENLEACFQLKAQHVHFTISHSISIPNELSNEGSSAFNFMMTQQRLKKLPPLYNSQFRNDLLYNDFLKILQERKLGWLNDNHLTIGHSFICRVTDLVWYLDPHLGKLEKRGLKLPKIIAKLPVYASESHYNLYHDTTKHKKIEISREKLESFVKALILSIQQPWTRLLHWEEVIKDIDDLIKIAQEYANYFQGVNNRMRTIHTSLVPVRNGRDDITVEDIEAVDLYPSQYEFLAQLLRESNDYDLLNIDHLLPPKPQNIYLFFQNICADLKYFF
;
A
#
# COMPACT_ATOMS: atom_id res chain seq x y z
N MET A 1 45.63 23.29 28.15
CA MET A 1 44.79 22.07 28.06
C MET A 1 43.35 22.53 28.12
N LEU A 2 42.57 22.23 27.08
CA LEU A 2 41.23 22.76 26.88
C LEU A 2 40.20 21.67 27.17
N TYR A 3 39.12 22.01 27.88
CA TYR A 3 37.99 21.12 28.12
C TYR A 3 36.79 21.62 27.30
N LEU A 4 36.29 20.77 26.42
CA LEU A 4 35.14 21.07 25.55
C LEU A 4 34.02 20.06 25.80
N PHE A 5 32.78 20.54 25.74
CA PHE A 5 31.62 19.65 25.65
C PHE A 5 31.46 19.19 24.21
N VAL A 6 31.66 17.91 23.97
CA VAL A 6 31.58 17.30 22.64
C VAL A 6 30.30 16.49 22.50
N THR A 7 29.54 16.78 21.45
CA THR A 7 28.37 15.99 21.04
C THR A 7 28.60 15.45 19.64
N ALA A 8 28.25 14.20 19.39
CA ALA A 8 28.39 13.58 18.08
C ALA A 8 27.11 12.82 17.72
N TYR A 9 26.65 12.99 16.48
CA TYR A 9 25.47 12.33 15.92
C TYR A 9 25.82 11.70 14.58
N GLU A 10 25.24 10.54 14.31
CA GLU A 10 25.30 9.86 13.02
C GLU A 10 23.89 9.59 12.52
N ASN A 11 23.51 10.15 11.36
CA ASN A 11 22.18 10.04 10.78
C ASN A 11 21.02 10.34 11.78
N GLY A 12 21.23 11.28 12.72
CA GLY A 12 20.27 11.66 13.75
C GLY A 12 20.30 10.81 15.03
N ILE A 13 21.13 9.77 15.10
CA ILE A 13 21.36 8.95 16.29
C ILE A 13 22.55 9.52 17.06
N SER A 14 22.39 9.80 18.36
CA SER A 14 23.48 10.33 19.19
C SER A 14 24.52 9.24 19.47
N LEU A 15 25.74 9.45 19.00
CA LEU A 15 26.91 8.61 19.29
C LEU A 15 27.59 9.03 20.59
N VAL A 16 27.69 10.34 20.84
CA VAL A 16 28.22 10.91 22.09
C VAL A 16 27.24 11.94 22.62
N LYS A 17 26.69 11.66 23.82
CA LYS A 17 25.83 12.59 24.55
C LYS A 17 26.70 13.48 25.44
N SER A 18 27.10 14.64 24.92
CA SER A 18 27.77 15.74 25.63
C SER A 18 28.83 15.26 26.63
N ALA A 19 29.95 14.78 26.11
CA ALA A 19 31.10 14.37 26.91
C ALA A 19 32.09 15.51 27.09
N VAL A 20 32.69 15.65 28.28
CA VAL A 20 33.78 16.60 28.50
C VAL A 20 35.08 15.95 28.03
N VAL A 21 35.67 16.50 26.97
CA VAL A 21 36.92 15.99 26.39
C VAL A 21 38.04 16.99 26.63
N GLY A 22 39.12 16.52 27.25
CA GLY A 22 40.31 17.31 27.54
C GLY A 22 41.38 17.07 26.47
N ILE A 23 41.73 18.08 25.68
CA ILE A 23 42.71 17.95 24.60
C ILE A 23 43.85 18.97 24.72
N LYS A 24 45.02 18.63 24.16
CA LYS A 24 46.17 19.54 24.05
C LYS A 24 45.88 20.59 22.97
N GLU A 25 46.38 21.80 23.17
CA GLU A 25 46.09 22.98 22.32
C GLU A 25 46.64 22.84 20.89
N SER A 26 47.58 21.92 20.67
CA SER A 26 48.11 21.57 19.34
C SER A 26 47.43 20.30 18.83
N GLY A 27 46.41 20.43 17.98
CA GLY A 27 45.69 19.32 17.35
C GLY A 27 44.52 19.78 16.49
N ASN A 28 43.85 18.83 15.83
CA ASN A 28 42.79 19.09 14.86
C ASN A 28 41.43 18.66 15.44
N PHE A 29 40.32 19.10 14.84
CA PHE A 29 38.99 18.59 15.22
C PHE A 29 38.82 17.09 14.98
N GLU A 30 39.59 16.49 14.06
CA GLU A 30 39.67 15.04 13.90
C GLU A 30 40.20 14.33 15.16
N ASP A 31 41.25 14.87 15.78
CA ASP A 31 41.84 14.31 16.99
C ASP A 31 40.86 14.43 18.16
N LEU A 32 40.14 15.56 18.24
CA LEU A 32 39.08 15.75 19.23
C LEU A 32 37.94 14.74 19.06
N LEU A 33 37.56 14.44 17.83
CA LEU A 33 36.50 13.49 17.53
C LEU A 33 36.94 12.04 17.85
N LYS A 34 38.18 11.67 17.52
CA LYS A 34 38.76 10.36 17.87
C LYS A 34 38.83 10.17 19.39
N GLU A 35 39.28 11.19 20.12
CA GLU A 35 39.35 11.17 21.58
C GLU A 35 37.94 11.03 22.19
N ALA A 36 36.95 11.77 21.64
CA ALA A 36 35.56 11.71 22.10
C ALA A 36 34.87 10.36 21.86
N LEU A 37 35.23 9.64 20.79
CA LEU A 37 34.61 8.39 20.39
C LEU A 37 35.32 7.14 20.93
N SER A 38 36.50 7.30 21.55
CA SER A 38 37.29 6.23 22.19
C SER A 38 37.58 5.01 21.29
N ASN A 39 37.48 5.16 19.96
CA ASN A 39 37.66 4.08 18.98
C ASN A 39 38.05 4.62 17.59
N GLU A 40 38.79 3.81 16.83
CA GLU A 40 39.10 4.04 15.41
C GLU A 40 37.84 3.85 14.55
N LEU A 41 36.98 4.87 14.48
CA LEU A 41 35.97 4.96 13.44
C LEU A 41 36.68 5.32 12.13
N PHE A 42 36.61 4.40 11.15
CA PHE A 42 36.99 4.69 9.77
C PHE A 42 36.10 5.83 9.25
N LEU A 43 36.71 7.00 9.07
CA LEU A 43 36.09 8.21 8.52
C LEU A 43 36.21 8.27 6.99
N GLU A 44 36.96 7.34 6.39
CA GLU A 44 36.97 7.14 4.94
C GLU A 44 35.51 6.84 4.52
N ASP A 45 34.93 7.74 3.70
CA ASP A 45 33.54 7.76 3.21
C ASP A 45 32.45 8.36 4.13
N LYS A 46 32.81 9.10 5.20
CA LYS A 46 31.84 9.82 6.04
C LYS A 46 31.95 11.33 5.90
N LEU A 47 30.84 12.00 5.58
CA LEU A 47 30.75 13.45 5.58
C LEU A 47 30.52 13.93 7.01
N VAL A 48 31.55 14.54 7.62
CA VAL A 48 31.46 15.09 8.98
C VAL A 48 31.37 16.61 8.93
N LYS A 49 30.29 17.14 9.49
CA LYS A 49 30.14 18.58 9.77
C LYS A 49 30.51 18.87 11.22
N VAL A 50 31.17 19.99 11.44
CA VAL A 50 31.61 20.45 12.76
C VAL A 50 31.01 21.82 13.01
N ASP A 51 30.28 21.97 14.10
CA ASP A 51 29.72 23.23 14.56
C ASP A 51 30.25 23.54 15.96
N LEU A 52 30.49 24.82 16.26
CA LEU A 52 30.99 25.29 17.55
C LEU A 52 30.05 26.32 18.18
N GLN A 53 30.03 26.38 19.50
CA GLN A 53 29.28 27.36 20.27
C GLN A 53 30.23 28.09 21.24
N CYS A 54 30.19 29.42 21.21
CA CYS A 54 31.02 30.29 22.04
C CYS A 54 30.27 30.81 23.27
N ASN A 55 30.99 31.18 24.34
CA ASN A 55 30.41 31.63 25.61
C ASN A 55 29.32 32.72 25.49
N ASP A 56 29.50 33.64 24.53
CA ASP A 56 28.67 34.84 24.41
C ASP A 56 27.53 34.68 23.39
N SER A 57 27.40 33.49 22.79
CA SER A 57 26.43 33.21 21.72
C SER A 57 25.79 31.84 21.89
N SER A 58 24.46 31.81 21.97
CA SER A 58 23.71 30.55 21.89
C SER A 58 23.65 29.98 20.47
N ALA A 59 24.16 30.70 19.46
CA ALA A 59 24.14 30.26 18.08
C ALA A 59 25.27 29.25 17.80
N TRP A 60 24.97 28.25 16.97
CA TRP A 60 25.95 27.31 16.45
C TRP A 60 26.61 27.89 15.20
N HIS A 61 27.94 27.85 15.18
CA HIS A 61 28.76 28.40 14.11
C HIS A 61 29.48 27.26 13.38
N PRO A 62 29.29 27.08 12.06
CA PRO A 62 29.93 26.01 11.31
C PRO A 62 31.42 26.27 11.13
N VAL A 63 32.24 25.24 11.32
CA VAL A 63 33.67 25.24 10.99
C VAL A 63 33.82 24.89 9.50
N LEU A 64 34.25 25.86 8.70
CA LEU A 64 34.30 25.71 7.24
C LEU A 64 35.33 24.67 6.76
N ASN A 65 36.45 24.56 7.46
CA ASN A 65 37.48 23.57 7.16
C ASN A 65 37.24 22.23 7.89
N GLY A 66 36.10 22.08 8.57
CA GLY A 66 35.65 20.82 9.16
C GLY A 66 36.67 20.17 10.10
N LEU A 67 36.97 18.89 9.86
CA LEU A 67 37.85 18.07 10.72
C LEU A 67 39.34 18.46 10.64
N THR A 68 39.77 19.10 9.56
CA THR A 68 41.18 19.49 9.36
C THR A 68 41.53 20.85 9.95
N GLU A 69 40.54 21.59 10.48
CA GLU A 69 40.79 22.87 11.13
C GLU A 69 41.54 22.71 12.45
N ASN A 70 42.41 23.67 12.75
CA ASN A 70 43.18 23.70 13.99
C ASN A 70 42.28 24.09 15.18
N LEU A 71 42.42 23.36 16.29
CA LEU A 71 41.73 23.63 17.56
C LEU A 71 42.11 24.97 18.20
N GLU A 72 43.18 25.64 17.74
CA GLU A 72 43.49 27.03 18.10
C GLU A 72 42.30 27.99 17.88
N ALA A 73 41.43 27.72 16.90
CA ALA A 73 40.21 28.49 16.67
C ALA A 73 39.28 28.47 17.89
N CYS A 74 39.17 27.33 18.59
CA CYS A 74 38.37 27.21 19.82
C CYS A 74 38.94 28.07 20.95
N PHE A 75 40.27 28.25 21.00
CA PHE A 75 40.94 29.09 22.01
C PHE A 75 40.66 30.57 21.78
N GLN A 76 40.81 31.04 20.54
CA GLN A 76 40.58 32.45 20.18
C GLN A 76 39.10 32.84 20.34
N LEU A 77 38.19 31.92 20.01
CA LEU A 77 36.75 32.17 20.04
C LEU A 77 36.09 31.85 21.39
N LYS A 78 36.84 31.34 22.37
CA LYS A 78 36.32 30.87 23.68
C LYS A 78 35.13 29.91 23.49
N ALA A 79 35.33 28.87 22.68
CA ALA A 79 34.32 27.85 22.45
C ALA A 79 34.10 26.99 23.70
N GLN A 80 32.85 26.66 24.00
CA GLN A 80 32.45 25.75 25.09
C GLN A 80 31.95 24.41 24.56
N HIS A 81 31.20 24.43 23.46
CA HIS A 81 30.60 23.23 22.89
C HIS A 81 31.05 23.01 21.45
N VAL A 82 31.30 21.76 21.10
CA VAL A 82 31.57 21.29 19.74
C VAL A 82 30.56 20.20 19.40
N HIS A 83 29.98 20.31 18.22
CA HIS A 83 28.94 19.43 17.72
C HIS A 83 29.37 18.82 16.39
N PHE A 84 29.38 17.49 16.32
CA PHE A 84 29.75 16.73 15.14
C PHE A 84 28.51 16.05 14.55
N THR A 85 28.25 16.28 13.26
CA THR A 85 27.20 15.58 12.50
C THR A 85 27.83 14.73 11.41
N ILE A 86 27.71 13.42 11.53
CA ILE A 86 28.25 12.41 10.63
C ILE A 86 27.12 11.92 9.71
N SER A 87 27.33 12.05 8.40
CA SER A 87 26.40 11.59 7.36
C SER A 87 27.11 10.59 6.44
N HIS A 88 26.42 9.52 6.06
CA HIS A 88 26.96 8.58 5.07
C HIS A 88 26.89 9.22 3.68
N SER A 89 28.00 9.25 2.94
CA SER A 89 27.92 9.59 1.52
C SER A 89 27.25 8.43 0.80
N ILE A 90 26.02 8.63 0.31
CA ILE A 90 25.52 7.82 -0.79
C ILE A 90 26.47 8.10 -1.94
N SER A 91 27.23 7.08 -2.36
CA SER A 91 28.16 7.16 -3.47
C SER A 91 27.42 7.65 -4.70
N ILE A 92 27.56 8.94 -5.01
CA ILE A 92 27.26 9.46 -6.34
C ILE A 92 28.31 8.81 -7.24
N PRO A 93 27.94 8.16 -8.36
CA PRO A 93 28.94 7.68 -9.30
C PRO A 93 29.85 8.85 -9.66
N ASN A 94 31.17 8.65 -9.50
CA ASN A 94 32.22 9.59 -9.84
C ASN A 94 32.16 9.95 -11.34
N GLU A 95 31.29 10.88 -11.69
CA GLU A 95 31.45 11.75 -12.83
C GLU A 95 31.15 13.15 -12.31
N LEU A 96 32.19 14.00 -12.28
CA LEU A 96 32.24 15.42 -11.89
C LEU A 96 32.94 15.72 -10.55
N SER A 97 34.19 15.26 -10.39
CA SER A 97 35.20 16.08 -9.72
C SER A 97 35.56 17.26 -10.63
N ASN A 98 34.73 18.30 -10.63
CA ASN A 98 35.12 19.61 -11.14
C ASN A 98 35.20 20.56 -9.95
N GLU A 99 36.43 20.72 -9.43
CA GLU A 99 36.83 21.90 -8.69
C GLU A 99 36.40 23.14 -9.49
N GLY A 100 35.49 23.94 -8.94
CA GLY A 100 34.97 25.16 -9.57
C GLY A 100 33.48 25.17 -9.94
N SER A 101 32.68 24.17 -9.57
CA SER A 101 31.23 24.24 -9.78
C SER A 101 30.60 25.24 -8.79
N SER A 102 30.22 26.42 -9.28
CA SER A 102 29.51 27.44 -8.48
C SER A 102 28.29 26.84 -7.80
N ALA A 103 27.89 27.36 -6.63
CA ALA A 103 26.66 26.92 -5.94
C ALA A 103 25.44 26.91 -6.87
N PHE A 104 25.41 27.81 -7.86
CA PHE A 104 24.42 27.84 -8.92
C PHE A 104 24.46 26.59 -9.83
N ASN A 105 25.64 26.16 -10.27
CA ASN A 105 25.79 24.92 -11.03
C ASN A 105 25.38 23.70 -10.22
N PHE A 106 25.70 23.66 -8.92
CA PHE A 106 25.22 22.61 -8.02
C PHE A 106 23.68 22.62 -7.90
N MET A 107 23.06 23.78 -7.72
CA MET A 107 21.59 23.89 -7.71
C MET A 107 20.99 23.44 -9.04
N MET A 108 21.61 23.81 -10.16
CA MET A 108 21.14 23.45 -11.50
C MET A 108 21.29 21.95 -11.77
N THR A 109 22.34 21.29 -11.28
CA THR A 109 22.48 19.84 -11.39
C THR A 109 21.49 19.12 -10.48
N GLN A 110 21.29 19.58 -9.24
CA GLN A 110 20.33 19.00 -8.29
C GLN A 110 18.88 19.07 -8.80
N GLN A 111 18.49 20.13 -9.50
CA GLN A 111 17.16 20.25 -10.11
C GLN A 111 16.93 19.26 -11.26
N ARG A 112 18.00 18.80 -11.92
CA ARG A 112 17.94 17.82 -13.01
C ARG A 112 17.94 16.38 -12.52
N LEU A 113 18.18 16.15 -11.22
CA LEU A 113 18.14 14.82 -10.65
C LEU A 113 16.70 14.38 -10.42
N LYS A 114 16.35 13.21 -10.96
CA LYS A 114 15.09 12.55 -10.68
C LYS A 114 15.15 12.01 -9.25
N LYS A 115 14.14 12.33 -8.46
CA LYS A 115 14.00 11.86 -7.08
C LYS A 115 12.73 11.03 -6.94
N LEU A 116 12.75 10.12 -5.98
CA LEU A 116 11.59 9.33 -5.56
C LEU A 116 11.13 9.82 -4.19
N PRO A 117 9.83 9.66 -3.84
CA PRO A 117 9.35 9.89 -2.48
C PRO A 117 10.17 9.13 -1.42
N PRO A 118 10.16 9.58 -0.16
CA PRO A 118 10.77 8.84 0.94
C PRO A 118 10.05 7.51 1.18
N LEU A 119 10.81 6.52 1.62
CA LEU A 119 10.27 5.24 2.11
C LEU A 119 9.48 5.45 3.40
N TYR A 120 8.45 4.64 3.59
CA TYR A 120 7.76 4.53 4.86
C TYR A 120 8.42 3.51 5.78
N ASN A 121 8.15 3.62 7.08
CA ASN A 121 8.57 2.62 8.04
C ASN A 121 7.71 1.36 7.82
N SER A 122 8.33 0.24 7.44
CA SER A 122 7.64 -1.02 7.07
C SER A 122 6.96 -1.75 8.24
N GLN A 123 6.56 -1.04 9.30
CA GLN A 123 5.79 -1.59 10.42
C GLN A 123 4.40 -2.06 9.97
N PHE A 124 3.76 -1.32 9.06
CA PHE A 124 2.46 -1.67 8.52
C PHE A 124 2.57 -2.33 7.14
N ARG A 125 1.71 -3.32 6.88
CA ARG A 125 1.69 -4.05 5.59
C ARG A 125 1.34 -3.15 4.39
N ASN A 126 0.56 -2.09 4.59
CA ASN A 126 0.28 -1.12 3.53
C ASN A 126 1.55 -0.31 3.18
N ASP A 127 2.33 0.05 4.19
CA ASP A 127 3.62 0.73 3.98
C ASP A 127 4.62 -0.17 3.27
N LEU A 128 4.58 -1.49 3.53
CA LEU A 128 5.35 -2.47 2.77
C LEU A 128 4.96 -2.48 1.28
N LEU A 129 3.65 -2.50 0.95
CA LEU A 129 3.18 -2.42 -0.44
C LEU A 129 3.67 -1.13 -1.13
N TYR A 130 3.59 -0.01 -0.42
CA TYR A 130 4.12 1.28 -0.89
C TYR A 130 5.61 1.19 -1.22
N ASN A 131 6.40 0.68 -0.27
CA ASN A 131 7.85 0.58 -0.38
C ASN A 131 8.27 -0.38 -1.50
N ASP A 132 7.58 -1.52 -1.65
CA ASP A 132 7.88 -2.50 -2.68
C ASP A 132 7.55 -1.95 -4.08
N PHE A 133 6.44 -1.23 -4.23
CA PHE A 133 6.15 -0.54 -5.50
C PHE A 133 7.16 0.56 -5.80
N LEU A 134 7.56 1.34 -4.78
CA LEU A 134 8.59 2.36 -4.92
C LEU A 134 9.93 1.76 -5.39
N LYS A 135 10.30 0.59 -4.86
CA LYS A 135 11.51 -0.13 -5.24
C LYS A 135 11.50 -0.53 -6.72
N ILE A 136 10.35 -0.95 -7.26
CA ILE A 136 10.21 -1.22 -8.70
C ILE A 136 10.50 0.04 -9.53
N LEU A 137 10.01 1.21 -9.10
CA LEU A 137 10.30 2.48 -9.78
C LEU A 137 11.80 2.83 -9.70
N GLN A 138 12.43 2.57 -8.56
CA GLN A 138 13.87 2.77 -8.35
C GLN A 138 14.72 1.89 -9.26
N GLU A 139 14.40 0.59 -9.37
CA GLU A 139 15.08 -0.36 -10.25
C GLU A 139 15.00 0.04 -11.73
N ARG A 140 13.89 0.69 -12.11
CA ARG A 140 13.67 1.24 -13.45
C ARG A 140 14.28 2.65 -13.67
N LYS A 141 15.00 3.18 -12.68
CA LYS A 141 15.61 4.54 -12.69
C LYS A 141 14.58 5.64 -12.98
N LEU A 142 13.37 5.48 -12.45
CA LEU A 142 12.28 6.44 -12.57
C LEU A 142 12.29 7.42 -11.41
N GLY A 143 11.63 8.55 -11.61
CA GLY A 143 11.47 9.58 -10.60
C GLY A 143 11.00 10.89 -11.20
N TRP A 144 10.76 11.85 -10.32
CA TRP A 144 10.25 13.17 -10.67
C TRP A 144 11.31 14.25 -10.46
N LEU A 145 11.25 15.29 -11.29
CA LEU A 145 12.11 16.48 -11.23
C LEU A 145 11.47 17.56 -10.35
N ASN A 146 12.26 18.58 -9.99
CA ASN A 146 11.80 19.81 -9.33
C ASN A 146 10.98 19.55 -8.05
N ASP A 147 11.40 18.59 -7.25
CA ASP A 147 10.73 18.19 -6.00
C ASP A 147 9.27 17.72 -6.14
N ASN A 148 8.78 17.49 -7.36
CA ASN A 148 7.45 16.92 -7.62
C ASN A 148 7.29 15.49 -7.06
N HIS A 149 8.38 14.84 -6.66
CA HIS A 149 8.34 13.55 -5.99
C HIS A 149 7.61 13.64 -4.64
N LEU A 150 7.69 14.76 -3.92
CA LEU A 150 7.00 14.94 -2.63
C LEU A 150 5.49 15.19 -2.77
N THR A 151 5.04 15.59 -3.96
CA THR A 151 3.64 15.96 -4.21
C THR A 151 2.99 15.02 -5.22
N ILE A 152 3.26 15.23 -6.51
CA ILE A 152 2.67 14.47 -7.61
C ILE A 152 3.11 13.01 -7.57
N GLY A 153 4.40 12.76 -7.36
CA GLY A 153 4.96 11.40 -7.31
C GLY A 153 4.42 10.60 -6.12
N HIS A 154 4.46 11.19 -4.94
CA HIS A 154 3.87 10.62 -3.73
C HIS A 154 2.39 10.29 -3.92
N SER A 155 1.61 11.25 -4.43
CA SER A 155 0.17 11.05 -4.67
C SER A 155 -0.09 9.97 -5.71
N PHE A 156 0.72 9.87 -6.77
CA PHE A 156 0.59 8.81 -7.76
C PHE A 156 0.82 7.43 -7.14
N ILE A 157 1.90 7.26 -6.37
CA ILE A 157 2.21 5.97 -5.74
C ILE A 157 1.10 5.59 -4.76
N CYS A 158 0.68 6.49 -3.87
CA CYS A 158 -0.42 6.23 -2.95
C CYS A 158 -1.69 5.80 -3.69
N ARG A 159 -2.08 6.48 -4.78
CA ARG A 159 -3.27 6.11 -5.56
C ARG A 159 -3.17 4.71 -6.17
N VAL A 160 -1.98 4.30 -6.63
CA VAL A 160 -1.76 2.95 -7.14
C VAL A 160 -1.86 1.93 -6.01
N THR A 161 -1.13 2.15 -4.92
CA THR A 161 -1.04 1.23 -3.80
C THR A 161 -2.37 1.10 -3.07
N ASP A 162 -3.15 2.17 -2.95
CA ASP A 162 -4.48 2.17 -2.33
C ASP A 162 -5.48 1.32 -3.13
N LEU A 163 -5.45 1.42 -4.47
CA LEU A 163 -6.29 0.58 -5.32
C LEU A 163 -5.86 -0.89 -5.21
N VAL A 164 -4.56 -1.17 -5.30
CA VAL A 164 -4.03 -2.54 -5.17
C VAL A 164 -4.42 -3.12 -3.82
N TRP A 165 -4.21 -2.37 -2.72
CA TRP A 165 -4.58 -2.75 -1.37
C TRP A 165 -6.08 -3.07 -1.22
N TYR A 166 -6.94 -2.32 -1.91
CA TYR A 166 -8.39 -2.54 -1.89
C TYR A 166 -8.82 -3.78 -2.68
N LEU A 167 -8.13 -4.08 -3.80
CA LEU A 167 -8.39 -5.27 -4.62
C LEU A 167 -7.80 -6.54 -4.00
N ASP A 168 -6.73 -6.43 -3.22
CA ASP A 168 -5.90 -7.53 -2.75
C ASP A 168 -6.68 -8.70 -2.07
N PRO A 169 -7.64 -8.46 -1.15
CA PRO A 169 -8.39 -9.55 -0.52
C PRO A 169 -9.32 -10.33 -1.47
N HIS A 170 -9.50 -9.83 -2.70
CA HIS A 170 -10.46 -10.32 -3.69
C HIS A 170 -9.81 -10.77 -5.00
N LEU A 171 -8.47 -10.86 -5.08
CA LEU A 171 -7.77 -11.25 -6.32
C LEU A 171 -8.28 -12.56 -6.92
N GLY A 172 -8.56 -13.58 -6.10
CA GLY A 172 -9.14 -14.84 -6.61
C GLY A 172 -10.54 -14.68 -7.25
N LYS A 173 -11.32 -13.67 -6.85
CA LYS A 173 -12.61 -13.36 -7.52
C LYS A 173 -12.39 -12.64 -8.85
N LEU A 174 -11.38 -11.79 -8.93
CA LEU A 174 -10.98 -11.12 -10.17
C LEU A 174 -10.47 -12.16 -11.17
N GLU A 175 -9.61 -13.08 -10.74
CA GLU A 175 -9.03 -14.12 -11.59
C GLU A 175 -10.09 -15.06 -12.18
N LYS A 176 -11.09 -15.48 -11.38
CA LYS A 176 -12.24 -16.27 -11.88
C LYS A 176 -13.05 -15.58 -12.97
N ARG A 177 -12.88 -14.27 -13.13
CA ARG A 177 -13.52 -13.44 -14.18
C ARG A 177 -12.56 -13.11 -15.33
N GLY A 178 -11.35 -13.70 -15.34
CA GLY A 178 -10.31 -13.39 -16.32
C GLY A 178 -9.57 -12.08 -16.07
N LEU A 179 -9.84 -11.39 -14.95
CA LEU A 179 -9.20 -10.13 -14.60
C LEU A 179 -7.92 -10.40 -13.83
N LYS A 180 -6.77 -10.37 -14.51
CA LYS A 180 -5.45 -10.63 -13.91
C LYS A 180 -4.72 -9.32 -13.63
N LEU A 181 -3.97 -9.26 -12.53
CA LEU A 181 -3.17 -8.08 -12.20
C LEU A 181 -2.14 -7.76 -13.32
N PRO A 182 -1.86 -6.47 -13.58
CA PRO A 182 -0.84 -6.06 -14.54
C PRO A 182 0.56 -6.52 -14.14
N LYS A 183 1.47 -6.63 -15.10
CA LYS A 183 2.78 -7.26 -14.92
C LYS A 183 3.61 -6.61 -13.82
N ILE A 184 3.67 -5.28 -13.77
CA ILE A 184 4.43 -4.56 -12.74
C ILE A 184 3.91 -4.82 -11.33
N ILE A 185 2.59 -4.94 -11.17
CA ILE A 185 1.96 -5.22 -9.88
C ILE A 185 2.16 -6.69 -9.53
N ALA A 186 1.91 -7.61 -10.47
CA ALA A 186 2.09 -9.04 -10.24
C ALA A 186 3.53 -9.45 -9.87
N LYS A 187 4.53 -8.65 -10.25
CA LYS A 187 5.95 -8.84 -9.89
C LYS A 187 6.32 -8.39 -8.48
N LEU A 188 5.40 -7.76 -7.75
CA LEU A 188 5.67 -7.35 -6.37
C LEU A 188 6.07 -8.55 -5.50
N PRO A 189 7.04 -8.40 -4.56
CA PRO A 189 7.64 -9.54 -3.84
C PRO A 189 6.63 -10.44 -3.12
N VAL A 190 5.64 -9.84 -2.46
CA VAL A 190 4.62 -10.61 -1.73
C VAL A 190 3.74 -11.44 -2.68
N TYR A 191 3.39 -10.91 -3.86
CA TYR A 191 2.65 -11.67 -4.87
C TYR A 191 3.49 -12.74 -5.55
N ALA A 192 4.78 -12.48 -5.78
CA ALA A 192 5.71 -13.49 -6.27
C ALA A 192 5.86 -14.67 -5.29
N SER A 193 5.63 -14.46 -3.99
CA SER A 193 5.58 -15.50 -2.97
C SER A 193 4.19 -16.13 -2.76
N GLU A 194 3.26 -15.93 -3.69
CA GLU A 194 1.88 -16.44 -3.61
C GLU A 194 1.13 -15.99 -2.34
N SER A 195 1.43 -14.78 -1.86
CA SER A 195 0.85 -14.21 -0.64
C SER A 195 0.15 -12.88 -0.92
N HIS A 196 -0.47 -12.30 0.11
CA HIS A 196 -1.24 -11.06 0.05
C HIS A 196 -0.62 -10.00 0.97
N TYR A 197 -0.73 -8.73 0.57
CA TYR A 197 -0.32 -7.61 1.41
C TYR A 197 -1.36 -7.35 2.50
N ASN A 198 -2.63 -7.33 2.13
CA ASN A 198 -3.78 -7.10 2.98
C ASN A 198 -4.25 -8.40 3.64
N LEU A 199 -3.54 -8.80 4.69
CA LEU A 199 -3.84 -9.99 5.51
C LEU A 199 -4.88 -9.73 6.61
N TYR A 200 -5.56 -8.57 6.60
CA TYR A 200 -6.45 -8.18 7.69
C TYR A 200 -7.54 -9.24 7.94
N HIS A 201 -8.00 -9.90 6.89
CA HIS A 201 -9.06 -10.92 6.97
C HIS A 201 -8.56 -12.34 7.27
N ASP A 202 -7.27 -12.60 7.07
CA ASP A 202 -6.68 -13.90 7.39
C ASP A 202 -6.24 -13.95 8.86
N THR A 203 -5.91 -12.79 9.43
CA THR A 203 -5.40 -12.65 10.80
C THR A 203 -6.47 -12.22 11.81
N THR A 204 -7.60 -11.66 11.36
CA THR A 204 -8.69 -11.20 12.24
C THR A 204 -10.03 -11.83 11.85
N LYS A 205 -10.92 -12.06 12.82
CA LYS A 205 -12.29 -12.57 12.57
C LYS A 205 -13.22 -11.56 11.87
N HIS A 206 -12.68 -10.46 11.33
CA HIS A 206 -13.46 -9.41 10.70
C HIS A 206 -13.82 -9.75 9.25
N LYS A 207 -15.09 -9.49 8.89
CA LYS A 207 -15.61 -9.70 7.53
C LYS A 207 -14.78 -8.94 6.50
N LYS A 208 -14.51 -9.58 5.35
CA LYS A 208 -13.91 -8.95 4.16
C LYS A 208 -14.67 -7.67 3.83
N ILE A 209 -13.95 -6.53 3.73
CA ILE A 209 -14.57 -5.30 3.24
C ILE A 209 -15.10 -5.62 1.83
N GLU A 210 -16.41 -5.50 1.66
CA GLU A 210 -17.02 -5.74 0.35
C GLU A 210 -16.54 -4.67 -0.63
N ILE A 211 -16.22 -5.12 -1.84
CA ILE A 211 -15.89 -4.21 -2.92
C ILE A 211 -17.18 -3.49 -3.33
N SER A 212 -17.14 -2.17 -3.30
CA SER A 212 -18.22 -1.30 -3.77
C SER A 212 -17.81 -0.65 -5.08
N ARG A 213 -18.81 -0.45 -5.94
CA ARG A 213 -18.63 0.21 -7.23
C ARG A 213 -18.15 1.65 -7.04
N GLU A 214 -18.78 2.39 -6.14
CA GLU A 214 -18.51 3.79 -5.87
C GLU A 214 -17.05 3.99 -5.46
N LYS A 215 -16.53 3.11 -4.61
CA LYS A 215 -15.14 3.17 -4.16
C LYS A 215 -14.15 2.80 -5.26
N LEU A 216 -14.43 1.77 -6.07
CA LEU A 216 -13.62 1.46 -7.26
C LEU A 216 -13.58 2.64 -8.23
N GLU A 217 -14.73 3.23 -8.55
CA GLU A 217 -14.81 4.39 -9.43
C GLU A 217 -14.04 5.60 -8.86
N SER A 218 -14.04 5.78 -7.53
CA SER A 218 -13.25 6.84 -6.89
C SER A 218 -11.74 6.64 -7.08
N PHE A 219 -11.24 5.40 -6.94
CA PHE A 219 -9.83 5.07 -7.18
C PHE A 219 -9.46 5.25 -8.65
N VAL A 220 -10.31 4.76 -9.55
CA VAL A 220 -10.16 4.92 -11.01
C VAL A 220 -10.05 6.40 -11.39
N LYS A 221 -10.98 7.25 -10.90
CA LYS A 221 -10.94 8.69 -11.16
C LYS A 221 -9.65 9.33 -10.66
N ALA A 222 -9.23 8.99 -9.43
CA ALA A 222 -8.00 9.51 -8.85
C ALA A 222 -6.75 9.11 -9.67
N LEU A 223 -6.67 7.86 -10.12
CA LEU A 223 -5.57 7.37 -10.95
C LEU A 223 -5.54 7.99 -12.34
N ILE A 224 -6.71 8.15 -12.99
CA ILE A 224 -6.83 8.84 -14.28
C ILE A 224 -6.23 10.26 -14.18
N LEU A 225 -6.53 10.99 -13.10
CA LEU A 225 -5.96 12.32 -12.87
C LEU A 225 -4.42 12.31 -12.75
N SER A 226 -3.84 11.23 -12.22
CA SER A 226 -2.39 11.07 -12.16
C SER A 226 -1.78 10.77 -13.53
N ILE A 227 -2.37 9.84 -14.29
CA ILE A 227 -1.79 9.41 -15.57
C ILE A 227 -1.99 10.42 -16.71
N GLN A 228 -2.89 11.39 -16.53
CA GLN A 228 -3.08 12.52 -17.45
C GLN A 228 -1.99 13.62 -17.32
N GLN A 229 -1.14 13.55 -16.29
CA GLN A 229 -0.10 14.55 -16.05
C GLN A 229 1.00 14.50 -17.12
N PRO A 230 1.67 15.63 -17.45
CA PRO A 230 2.64 15.68 -18.56
C PRO A 230 3.83 14.70 -18.43
N TRP A 231 4.26 14.38 -17.21
CA TRP A 231 5.39 13.49 -16.96
C TRP A 231 5.15 12.05 -17.42
N THR A 232 3.89 11.62 -17.56
CA THR A 232 3.52 10.25 -17.96
C THR A 232 3.81 9.99 -19.43
N ARG A 233 3.94 11.05 -20.24
CA ARG A 233 4.25 10.99 -21.67
C ARG A 233 5.74 10.80 -21.97
N LEU A 234 6.59 10.86 -20.95
CA LEU A 234 8.02 10.66 -21.12
C LEU A 234 8.31 9.18 -21.40
N LEU A 235 9.12 8.88 -22.41
CA LEU A 235 9.38 7.53 -22.91
C LEU A 235 9.75 6.51 -21.81
N HIS A 236 10.54 6.92 -20.83
CA HIS A 236 10.96 6.04 -19.73
C HIS A 236 9.82 5.62 -18.79
N TRP A 237 8.69 6.34 -18.79
CA TRP A 237 7.49 5.99 -18.02
C TRP A 237 6.53 5.07 -18.77
N GLU A 238 6.69 4.90 -20.09
CA GLU A 238 5.70 4.26 -20.96
C GLU A 238 5.26 2.88 -20.47
N GLU A 239 6.22 2.00 -20.12
CA GLU A 239 5.90 0.63 -19.66
C GLU A 239 5.12 0.63 -18.34
N VAL A 240 5.52 1.49 -17.39
CA VAL A 240 4.85 1.60 -16.09
C VAL A 240 3.44 2.16 -16.29
N ILE A 241 3.29 3.21 -17.08
CA ILE A 241 2.00 3.86 -17.32
C ILE A 241 1.05 2.92 -18.06
N LYS A 242 1.56 2.10 -18.99
CA LYS A 242 0.75 1.08 -19.65
C LYS A 242 0.20 0.05 -18.66
N ASP A 243 1.04 -0.45 -17.75
CA ASP A 243 0.59 -1.40 -16.73
C ASP A 243 -0.39 -0.75 -15.73
N ILE A 244 -0.21 0.53 -15.38
CA ILE A 244 -1.18 1.25 -14.54
C ILE A 244 -2.50 1.53 -15.28
N ASP A 245 -2.46 1.80 -16.58
CA ASP A 245 -3.66 1.92 -17.42
C ASP A 245 -4.43 0.59 -17.46
N ASP A 246 -3.74 -0.54 -17.55
CA ASP A 246 -4.36 -1.86 -17.45
C ASP A 246 -4.96 -2.12 -16.06
N LEU A 247 -4.32 -1.65 -14.98
CA LEU A 247 -4.90 -1.70 -13.62
C LEU A 247 -6.22 -0.92 -13.55
N ILE A 248 -6.26 0.27 -14.17
CA ILE A 248 -7.45 1.11 -14.24
C ILE A 248 -8.58 0.38 -14.99
N LYS A 249 -8.28 -0.23 -16.15
CA LYS A 249 -9.25 -1.01 -16.92
C LYS A 249 -9.83 -2.17 -16.11
N ILE A 250 -8.98 -2.92 -15.40
CA ILE A 250 -9.42 -4.03 -14.54
C ILE A 250 -10.41 -3.53 -13.47
N ALA A 251 -10.09 -2.41 -12.80
CA ALA A 251 -10.97 -1.83 -11.80
C ALA A 251 -12.31 -1.34 -12.40
N GLN A 252 -12.27 -0.75 -13.60
CA GLN A 252 -13.47 -0.32 -14.34
C GLN A 252 -14.33 -1.51 -14.78
N GLU A 253 -13.75 -2.55 -15.36
CA GLU A 253 -14.46 -3.76 -15.78
C GLU A 253 -15.13 -4.45 -14.59
N TYR A 254 -14.43 -4.50 -13.45
CA TYR A 254 -14.99 -5.06 -12.23
C TYR A 254 -16.14 -4.20 -11.66
N ALA A 255 -16.02 -2.86 -11.72
CA ALA A 255 -17.11 -1.94 -11.35
C ALA A 255 -18.33 -2.09 -12.27
N ASN A 256 -18.12 -2.24 -13.57
CA ASN A 256 -19.19 -2.47 -14.57
C ASN A 256 -19.88 -3.81 -14.35
N TYR A 257 -19.12 -4.86 -13.98
CA TYR A 257 -19.69 -6.13 -13.58
C TYR A 257 -20.67 -6.00 -12.41
N PHE A 258 -20.31 -5.25 -11.36
CA PHE A 258 -21.24 -4.99 -10.24
C PHE A 258 -22.51 -4.27 -10.69
N GLN A 259 -22.41 -3.30 -11.61
CA GLN A 259 -23.59 -2.66 -12.18
C GLN A 259 -24.47 -3.68 -12.92
N GLY A 260 -23.88 -4.57 -13.71
CA GLY A 260 -24.59 -5.64 -14.41
C GLY A 260 -25.30 -6.60 -13.46
N VAL A 261 -24.62 -7.03 -12.40
CA VAL A 261 -25.21 -7.90 -11.36
C VAL A 261 -26.37 -7.21 -10.66
N ASN A 262 -26.20 -5.96 -10.23
CA ASN A 262 -27.25 -5.20 -9.54
C ASN A 262 -28.47 -4.96 -10.44
N ASN A 263 -28.24 -4.64 -11.71
CA ASN A 263 -29.32 -4.49 -12.69
C ASN A 263 -30.05 -5.81 -12.92
N ARG A 264 -29.31 -6.91 -13.12
CA ARG A 264 -29.90 -8.24 -13.29
C ARG A 264 -30.72 -8.64 -12.07
N MET A 265 -30.20 -8.41 -10.86
CA MET A 265 -30.91 -8.72 -9.62
C MET A 265 -32.18 -7.89 -9.47
N ARG A 266 -32.14 -6.60 -9.83
CA ARG A 266 -33.34 -5.75 -9.86
C ARG A 266 -34.38 -6.28 -10.84
N THR A 267 -33.97 -6.62 -12.06
CA THR A 267 -34.86 -7.21 -13.08
C THR A 267 -35.50 -8.49 -12.57
N ILE A 268 -34.72 -9.37 -11.93
CA ILE A 268 -35.19 -10.61 -11.33
C ILE A 268 -36.26 -10.32 -10.25
N HIS A 269 -36.00 -9.40 -9.34
CA HIS A 269 -36.93 -9.06 -8.27
C HIS A 269 -38.24 -8.42 -8.77
N THR A 270 -38.21 -7.76 -9.92
CA THR A 270 -39.40 -7.17 -10.55
C THR A 270 -40.10 -8.10 -11.54
N SER A 271 -39.49 -9.25 -11.86
CA SER A 271 -40.03 -10.20 -12.83
C SER A 271 -41.16 -11.01 -12.21
N LEU A 272 -42.26 -11.14 -12.95
CA LEU A 272 -43.34 -12.09 -12.65
C LEU A 272 -43.03 -13.50 -13.17
N VAL A 273 -41.97 -13.64 -13.97
CA VAL A 273 -41.52 -14.92 -14.53
C VAL A 273 -40.32 -15.42 -13.69
N PRO A 274 -40.34 -16.69 -13.23
CA PRO A 274 -39.21 -17.30 -12.54
C PRO A 274 -37.93 -17.22 -13.37
N VAL A 275 -36.80 -16.97 -12.70
CA VAL A 275 -35.48 -16.84 -13.35
C VAL A 275 -35.01 -18.15 -13.98
N ARG A 276 -35.49 -19.26 -13.44
CA ARG A 276 -35.20 -20.62 -13.86
C ARG A 276 -36.46 -21.21 -14.45
N ASN A 277 -36.34 -21.86 -15.61
CA ASN A 277 -37.43 -22.64 -16.16
C ASN A 277 -37.36 -24.06 -15.57
N GLY A 278 -38.51 -24.71 -15.37
CA GLY A 278 -38.56 -26.08 -14.88
C GLY A 278 -38.14 -27.14 -15.91
N ARG A 279 -37.36 -26.77 -16.95
CA ARG A 279 -36.88 -27.69 -17.99
C ARG A 279 -35.36 -27.85 -17.97
N ASP A 280 -34.63 -26.78 -17.71
CA ASP A 280 -33.15 -26.77 -17.79
C ASP A 280 -32.48 -26.76 -16.40
N ASP A 281 -33.20 -26.30 -15.36
CA ASP A 281 -32.68 -26.15 -13.99
C ASP A 281 -33.56 -26.89 -12.95
N ILE A 282 -33.79 -28.19 -13.15
CA ILE A 282 -34.50 -29.04 -12.18
C ILE A 282 -33.50 -29.54 -11.14
N THR A 283 -33.71 -29.19 -9.87
CA THR A 283 -33.07 -29.85 -8.74
C THR A 283 -34.01 -30.90 -8.22
N VAL A 284 -33.55 -32.16 -8.21
CA VAL A 284 -34.35 -33.26 -7.70
C VAL A 284 -34.09 -33.47 -6.22
N GLU A 285 -35.12 -33.45 -5.39
CA GLU A 285 -35.03 -33.67 -3.94
C GLU A 285 -35.97 -34.78 -3.47
N ASP A 286 -35.43 -35.74 -2.73
CA ASP A 286 -36.18 -36.81 -2.10
C ASP A 286 -36.62 -36.36 -0.71
N ILE A 287 -37.93 -36.30 -0.48
CA ILE A 287 -38.50 -35.96 0.82
C ILE A 287 -39.08 -37.24 1.42
N GLU A 288 -38.56 -37.63 2.58
CA GLU A 288 -39.11 -38.76 3.33
C GLU A 288 -40.48 -38.40 3.89
N ALA A 289 -41.41 -39.35 3.77
CA ALA A 289 -42.73 -39.22 4.37
C ALA A 289 -42.62 -39.17 5.91
N VAL A 290 -43.37 -38.27 6.54
CA VAL A 290 -43.40 -38.10 7.99
C VAL A 290 -44.83 -38.23 8.50
N ASP A 291 -45.03 -39.05 9.54
CA ASP A 291 -46.36 -39.27 10.14
C ASP A 291 -46.94 -38.04 10.84
N LEU A 292 -46.07 -37.12 11.29
CA LEU A 292 -46.41 -35.90 12.00
C LEU A 292 -45.70 -34.71 11.36
N TYR A 293 -46.48 -33.84 10.74
CA TYR A 293 -46.00 -32.61 10.11
C TYR A 293 -46.72 -31.38 10.68
N PRO A 294 -46.10 -30.18 10.61
CA PRO A 294 -46.74 -28.94 11.03
C PRO A 294 -47.99 -28.61 10.20
N SER A 295 -49.03 -28.08 10.84
CA SER A 295 -50.33 -27.73 10.21
C SER A 295 -50.22 -26.83 8.98
N GLN A 296 -49.16 -26.04 8.85
CA GLN A 296 -48.91 -25.20 7.68
C GLN A 296 -48.72 -26.00 6.37
N TYR A 297 -48.43 -27.31 6.45
CA TYR A 297 -48.27 -28.20 5.31
C TYR A 297 -49.51 -29.05 5.01
N GLU A 298 -50.59 -28.93 5.78
CA GLU A 298 -51.81 -29.76 5.58
C GLU A 298 -52.40 -29.59 4.17
N PHE A 299 -52.45 -28.35 3.65
CA PHE A 299 -52.95 -28.11 2.30
C PHE A 299 -52.09 -28.75 1.21
N LEU A 300 -50.77 -28.82 1.43
CA LEU A 300 -49.86 -29.52 0.53
C LEU A 300 -50.08 -31.04 0.62
N ALA A 301 -50.16 -31.59 1.83
CA ALA A 301 -50.42 -33.02 2.05
C ALA A 301 -51.75 -33.45 1.42
N GLN A 302 -52.81 -32.65 1.59
CA GLN A 302 -54.11 -32.90 0.97
C GLN A 302 -54.04 -32.86 -0.56
N LEU A 303 -53.39 -31.83 -1.13
CA LEU A 303 -53.21 -31.71 -2.57
C LEU A 303 -52.48 -32.94 -3.15
N LEU A 304 -51.46 -33.42 -2.45
CA LEU A 304 -50.70 -34.61 -2.84
C LEU A 304 -51.55 -35.89 -2.77
N ARG A 305 -52.35 -36.09 -1.71
CA ARG A 305 -53.27 -37.23 -1.56
C ARG A 305 -54.33 -37.28 -2.67
N GLU A 306 -54.76 -36.12 -3.15
CA GLU A 306 -55.79 -35.99 -4.20
C GLU A 306 -55.22 -36.10 -5.61
N SER A 307 -53.91 -35.96 -5.78
CA SER A 307 -53.22 -36.04 -7.07
C SER A 307 -52.82 -37.46 -7.46
N ASN A 308 -52.64 -37.74 -8.75
CA ASN A 308 -52.07 -39.02 -9.17
C ASN A 308 -50.55 -39.00 -9.05
N ASP A 309 -49.95 -40.18 -8.94
CA ASP A 309 -48.50 -40.33 -8.95
C ASP A 309 -47.89 -39.71 -10.21
N TYR A 310 -46.80 -38.95 -10.04
CA TYR A 310 -46.03 -38.28 -11.10
C TYR A 310 -46.77 -37.13 -11.83
N ASP A 311 -47.90 -36.64 -11.29
CA ASP A 311 -48.54 -35.44 -11.83
C ASP A 311 -47.76 -34.15 -11.46
N LEU A 312 -47.69 -33.24 -12.42
CA LEU A 312 -47.09 -31.91 -12.25
C LEU A 312 -48.06 -30.99 -11.51
N LEU A 313 -47.72 -30.61 -10.28
CA LEU A 313 -48.53 -29.73 -9.44
C LEU A 313 -47.92 -28.33 -9.33
N ASN A 314 -48.72 -27.30 -9.56
CA ASN A 314 -48.34 -25.93 -9.23
C ASN A 314 -48.76 -25.62 -7.78
N ILE A 315 -47.79 -25.37 -6.91
CA ILE A 315 -48.00 -25.07 -5.49
C ILE A 315 -47.83 -23.58 -5.13
N ASP A 316 -47.74 -22.67 -6.12
CA ASP A 316 -47.51 -21.23 -5.90
C ASP A 316 -48.56 -20.61 -4.97
N HIS A 317 -49.80 -21.11 -5.04
CA HIS A 317 -50.93 -20.68 -4.22
C HIS A 317 -50.82 -21.09 -2.74
N LEU A 318 -49.94 -22.05 -2.42
CA LEU A 318 -49.66 -22.50 -1.05
C LEU A 318 -48.50 -21.74 -0.41
N LEU A 319 -47.77 -20.91 -1.18
CA LEU A 319 -46.57 -20.25 -0.70
C LEU A 319 -46.88 -19.13 0.30
N PRO A 320 -46.08 -18.98 1.36
CA PRO A 320 -46.21 -17.86 2.28
C PRO A 320 -46.03 -16.50 1.58
N PRO A 321 -46.74 -15.44 1.99
CA PRO A 321 -46.71 -14.15 1.30
C PRO A 321 -45.39 -13.39 1.44
N LYS A 322 -44.55 -13.72 2.43
CA LYS A 322 -43.26 -13.07 2.67
C LYS A 322 -42.12 -13.88 2.03
N PRO A 323 -41.22 -13.26 1.24
CA PRO A 323 -40.11 -13.96 0.58
C PRO A 323 -39.21 -14.79 1.53
N GLN A 324 -38.98 -14.27 2.74
CA GLN A 324 -38.16 -14.94 3.76
C GLN A 324 -38.80 -16.25 4.25
N ASN A 325 -40.13 -16.29 4.28
CA ASN A 325 -40.90 -17.45 4.72
C ASN A 325 -41.00 -18.51 3.62
N ILE A 326 -40.92 -18.13 2.34
CA ILE A 326 -40.90 -19.06 1.20
C ILE A 326 -39.66 -19.97 1.30
N TYR A 327 -38.49 -19.39 1.59
CA TYR A 327 -37.26 -20.18 1.77
C TYR A 327 -37.38 -21.19 2.93
N LEU A 328 -37.88 -20.75 4.08
CA LEU A 328 -38.11 -21.62 5.23
C LEU A 328 -39.17 -22.69 4.97
N PHE A 329 -40.18 -22.38 4.15
CA PHE A 329 -41.23 -23.30 3.75
C PHE A 329 -40.65 -24.48 2.97
N PHE A 330 -39.80 -24.21 1.97
CA PHE A 330 -39.14 -25.25 1.18
C PHE A 330 -38.08 -26.03 1.98
N GLN A 331 -37.31 -25.37 2.85
CA GLN A 331 -36.29 -26.07 3.67
C GLN A 331 -36.87 -27.11 4.64
N ASN A 332 -38.11 -26.90 5.09
CA ASN A 332 -38.76 -27.76 6.07
C ASN A 332 -39.99 -28.45 5.47
N ILE A 333 -40.05 -28.56 4.14
CA ILE A 333 -41.18 -29.17 3.46
C ILE A 333 -41.32 -30.63 3.91
N CYS A 334 -42.52 -31.02 4.28
CA CYS A 334 -42.82 -32.38 4.74
C CYS A 334 -44.29 -32.70 4.50
N ALA A 335 -44.56 -33.96 4.17
CA ALA A 335 -45.88 -34.53 4.01
C ALA A 335 -45.84 -36.01 4.42
N ASP A 336 -46.99 -36.65 4.56
CA ASP A 336 -47.16 -38.07 4.90
C ASP A 336 -47.04 -39.01 3.69
N LEU A 337 -46.67 -38.48 2.53
CA LEU A 337 -46.50 -39.23 1.28
C LEU A 337 -45.08 -39.08 0.74
N LYS A 338 -44.54 -40.18 0.19
CA LYS A 338 -43.17 -40.26 -0.34
C LYS A 338 -43.15 -39.81 -1.80
N TYR A 339 -42.31 -38.83 -2.16
CA TYR A 339 -42.19 -38.38 -3.55
C TYR A 339 -40.75 -37.99 -3.94
N PHE A 340 -40.51 -38.06 -5.25
CA PHE A 340 -39.39 -37.48 -6.00
C PHE A 340 -39.91 -36.19 -6.64
N PHE A 341 -39.27 -35.04 -6.40
CA PHE A 341 -39.50 -33.81 -7.18
C PHE A 341 -38.30 -33.51 -8.03
#